data_AF-A0A1Y1RU57-F1
#
_entry.id   AF-A0A1Y1RU57-F1
#
_cell.length_a   1.000
_cell.length_b   1.000
_cell.length_c   1.000
_cell.angle_alpha   90.00
_cell.angle_beta   90.00
_cell.angle_gamma   90.00
#
_symmetry.space_group_name_H-M   'P 1'
#
loop_
_entity.id
_entity.type
_entity.pdbx_description
1 polymer ?
#
loop_
_entity_poly.entity_id
_entity_poly.type
_entity_poly.pdbx_seq_one_letter_code
_entity_poly.pdbx_strand_id
1 'polypeptide(L)'
;MGIRGEVFSSKTSVGKRTYFFNVKENRHGDLFLNIVESKKHEGTGFERHSVIVFNEDLESFVEELQKAVGFMQQHGGGAKSES
;
A
#
# COMPACT_ATOMS: atom_id res chain seq x y z
N MET A 1 -4.44 -8.41 20.57
CA MET A 1 -4.31 -9.62 19.74
C MET A 1 -3.32 -9.31 18.63
N GLY A 2 -2.09 -9.82 18.71
CA GLY A 2 -1.14 -9.74 17.60
C GLY A 2 -1.71 -10.50 16.40
N ILE A 3 -1.73 -9.86 15.24
CA ILE A 3 -2.23 -10.48 14.01
C ILE A 3 -1.21 -11.56 13.65
N ARG A 4 -1.55 -12.83 13.89
CA ARG A 4 -0.68 -13.97 13.65
C ARG A 4 -0.22 -13.95 12.18
N GLY A 5 1.09 -13.83 11.96
CA GLY A 5 1.70 -13.75 10.62
C GLY A 5 1.85 -12.34 10.05
N GLU A 6 1.55 -11.26 10.81
CA GLU A 6 1.94 -9.90 10.41
C GLU A 6 3.29 -9.53 11.05
N VAL A 7 4.29 -9.27 10.21
CA VAL A 7 5.67 -8.98 10.60
C VAL A 7 5.91 -7.47 10.69
N PHE A 8 5.27 -6.71 9.80
CA PHE A 8 5.32 -5.24 9.78
C PHE A 8 3.99 -4.69 9.28
N SER A 9 3.58 -3.54 9.81
CA SER A 9 2.44 -2.78 9.29
C SER A 9 2.67 -1.29 9.46
N SER A 10 2.44 -0.55 8.38
CA SER A 10 2.31 0.91 8.40
C SER A 10 1.06 1.34 7.65
N LYS A 11 0.59 2.57 7.91
CA LYS A 11 -0.58 3.12 7.22
C LYS A 11 -0.49 4.63 7.07
N THR A 12 -1.16 5.13 6.04
CA THR A 12 -1.43 6.56 5.86
C THR A 12 -2.90 6.78 5.53
N SER A 13 -3.51 7.81 6.11
CA SER A 13 -4.92 8.15 5.91
C SER A 13 -5.01 9.54 5.29
N VAL A 14 -5.72 9.63 4.16
CA VAL A 14 -5.96 10.88 3.43
C VAL A 14 -7.43 10.95 3.05
N GLY A 15 -8.16 11.88 3.69
CA GLY A 15 -9.61 12.06 3.47
C GLY A 15 -10.39 10.77 3.73
N LYS A 16 -11.03 10.23 2.68
CA LYS A 16 -11.83 8.99 2.75
C LYS A 16 -11.01 7.71 2.48
N ARG A 17 -9.70 7.82 2.21
CA ARG A 17 -8.84 6.67 1.87
C ARG A 17 -7.83 6.41 2.97
N THR A 18 -7.62 5.14 3.29
CA THR A 18 -6.51 4.68 4.13
C THR A 18 -5.74 3.62 3.36
N TYR A 19 -4.43 3.84 3.22
CA TYR A 19 -3.51 2.90 2.61
C TYR A 19 -2.77 2.16 3.72
N PHE A 20 -2.65 0.84 3.61
CA PHE A 20 -1.92 -0.02 4.53
C PHE A 20 -0.79 -0.70 3.76
N PHE A 21 0.40 -0.74 4.34
CA PHE A 21 1.57 -1.41 3.80
C PHE A 21 2.01 -2.44 4.83
N ASN A 22 1.72 -3.72 4.55
CA ASN A 22 1.95 -4.79 5.50
C ASN A 22 2.97 -5.78 4.93
N VAL A 23 3.89 -6.25 5.78
CA VAL A 23 4.69 -7.44 5.49
C VAL A 23 4.11 -8.58 6.30
N LYS A 24 3.78 -9.68 5.63
CA LYS A 24 3.19 -10.86 6.24
C LYS A 24 4.03 -12.08 5.96
N GLU A 25 3.94 -13.06 6.86
CA GLU A 25 4.60 -14.34 6.78
C GLU A 25 3.55 -15.44 6.55
N ASN A 26 3.79 -16.29 5.54
CA ASN A 26 2.93 -17.44 5.29
C ASN A 26 3.25 -18.58 6.29
N ARG A 27 2.59 -19.74 6.16
CA ARG A 27 2.84 -20.89 7.06
C ARG A 27 4.22 -21.54 6.88
N HIS A 28 4.88 -21.27 5.76
CA HIS A 28 6.19 -21.81 5.40
C HIS A 28 7.35 -20.89 5.81
N GLY A 29 7.05 -19.69 6.34
CA GLY A 29 8.05 -18.70 6.73
C GLY A 29 8.35 -17.67 5.64
N ASP A 30 7.72 -17.76 4.47
CA ASP A 30 7.99 -16.82 3.38
C ASP A 30 7.27 -15.50 3.61
N LEU A 31 8.01 -14.41 3.40
CA LEU A 31 7.50 -13.06 3.49
C LEU A 31 6.85 -12.62 2.19
N PHE A 32 5.77 -11.85 2.31
CA PHE A 32 5.13 -11.19 1.19
C PHE A 32 4.60 -9.80 1.60
N LEU A 33 4.60 -8.88 0.64
CA LEU A 33 4.05 -7.55 0.77
C LEU A 33 2.54 -7.59 0.49
N ASN A 34 1.77 -6.89 1.31
CA ASN A 34 0.34 -6.69 1.12
C ASN A 34 -0.01 -5.21 1.26
N ILE A 35 -0.24 -4.55 0.11
CA ILE A 35 -0.68 -3.15 0.02
C ILE A 35 -2.20 -3.15 -0.08
N VAL A 36 -2.86 -2.44 0.84
CA VAL A 36 -4.32 -2.35 0.88
C VAL A 36 -4.75 -0.90 0.79
N GLU A 37 -5.60 -0.58 -0.17
CA GLU A 37 -6.40 0.63 -0.11
C GLU A 37 -7.74 0.32 0.54
N SER A 38 -8.15 1.11 1.52
CA SER A 38 -9.48 1.09 2.12
C SER A 38 -10.14 2.44 1.92
N LYS A 39 -11.21 2.50 1.13
CA LYS A 39 -11.97 3.71 0.83
C LYS A 39 -13.33 3.67 1.53
N LYS A 40 -13.61 4.70 2.33
CA LYS A 40 -14.90 4.86 3.00
C LYS A 40 -15.96 5.30 1.99
N HIS A 41 -17.06 4.56 1.89
CA HIS A 41 -18.22 4.94 1.07
C HIS A 41 -19.08 6.00 1.79
N GLU A 42 -19.84 6.82 1.07
CA GLU A 42 -20.65 7.92 1.65
C GLU A 42 -21.86 7.44 2.47
N GLY A 43 -22.29 6.20 2.26
CA GLY A 43 -23.28 5.52 3.09
C GLY A 43 -22.62 4.73 4.22
N THR A 44 -22.81 3.41 4.21
CA THR A 44 -22.22 2.50 5.18
C THR A 44 -21.33 1.48 4.48
N GLY A 45 -20.01 1.51 4.73
CA GLY A 45 -19.09 0.49 4.25
C GLY A 45 -17.71 1.00 3.89
N PHE A 46 -16.80 0.05 3.67
CA PHE A 46 -15.47 0.28 3.15
C PHE A 46 -15.26 -0.58 1.92
N GLU A 47 -14.83 0.04 0.82
CA GLU A 47 -14.31 -0.65 -0.34
C GLU A 47 -12.83 -0.93 -0.08
N ARG A 48 -12.40 -2.19 -0.27
CA ARG A 48 -11.01 -2.59 -0.05
C ARG A 48 -10.42 -3.15 -1.34
N HIS A 49 -9.33 -2.56 -1.79
CA HIS A 49 -8.51 -3.08 -2.87
C HIS A 49 -7.20 -3.59 -2.26
N SER A 50 -6.77 -4.79 -2.65
CA SER A 50 -5.60 -5.45 -2.09
C SER A 50 -4.68 -5.89 -3.21
N VAL A 51 -3.40 -5.58 -3.08
CA VAL A 51 -2.33 -6.06 -3.94
C VAL A 51 -1.37 -6.87 -3.07
N ILE A 52 -1.11 -8.11 -3.48
CA ILE A 52 -0.17 -9.01 -2.82
C ILE A 52 1.02 -9.20 -3.77
N VAL A 53 2.22 -9.05 -3.23
CA VAL A 53 3.48 -9.23 -3.97
C VAL A 53 4.35 -10.19 -3.17
N PHE A 54 4.71 -11.31 -3.78
CA PHE A 54 5.60 -12.30 -3.18
C PHE A 54 7.06 -11.87 -3.32
N ASN A 55 7.93 -12.46 -2.51
CA ASN A 55 9.36 -12.12 -2.46
C ASN A 55 10.05 -12.24 -3.82
N GLU A 56 9.66 -13.24 -4.64
CA GLU A 56 10.21 -13.47 -5.99
C GLU A 56 9.91 -12.33 -6.99
N ASP A 57 8.80 -11.62 -6.81
CA ASP A 57 8.39 -10.52 -7.70
C ASP A 57 8.71 -9.13 -7.12
N LEU A 58 9.20 -9.07 -5.87
CA LEU A 58 9.27 -7.83 -5.10
C LEU A 58 10.20 -6.80 -5.73
N GLU A 59 11.35 -7.25 -6.24
CA GLU A 59 12.36 -6.37 -6.85
C GLU A 59 11.80 -5.66 -8.09
N SER A 60 11.27 -6.42 -9.05
CA SER A 60 10.68 -5.88 -10.28
C SER A 60 9.45 -5.01 -10.00
N PHE A 61 8.62 -5.40 -9.01
CA PHE A 61 7.47 -4.60 -8.60
C PHE A 61 7.89 -3.23 -8.05
N VAL A 62 8.90 -3.17 -7.18
CA VAL A 62 9.38 -1.92 -6.59
C VAL A 62 10.03 -1.03 -7.66
N GLU A 63 10.79 -1.61 -8.59
CA GLU A 63 11.40 -0.87 -9.69
C GLU A 63 10.33 -0.15 -10.54
N GLU A 64 9.30 -0.86 -10.99
CA GLU A 64 8.23 -0.27 -11.80
C GLU A 64 7.37 0.72 -11.01
N LEU A 65 7.13 0.47 -9.72
CA LEU A 65 6.45 1.42 -8.84
C LEU A 65 7.25 2.73 -8.72
N GLN A 66 8.57 2.65 -8.52
CA GLN A 66 9.44 3.82 -8.43
C GLN A 66 9.49 4.60 -9.74
N LYS A 67 9.55 3.92 -10.89
CA LYS A 67 9.46 4.57 -12.22
C LYS A 67 8.15 5.34 -12.37
N ALA A 68 7.02 4.73 -12.01
CA ALA A 68 5.71 5.38 -12.08
C ALA A 68 5.63 6.60 -11.15
N VAL A 69 6.13 6.50 -9.91
CA VAL A 69 6.18 7.62 -8.96
C VAL A 69 7.09 8.74 -9.48
N GLY A 70 8.27 8.40 -9.99
CA GLY A 70 9.20 9.37 -10.57
C GLY A 70 8.61 10.11 -11.76
N PHE A 71 7.88 9.40 -12.63
CA PHE A 71 7.14 10.01 -13.73
C PHE A 71 6.07 10.99 -13.23
N MET A 72 5.29 10.60 -12.22
CA MET A 72 4.29 11.47 -11.58
C MET A 72 4.90 12.71 -10.94
N GLN A 73 6.07 12.62 -10.32
CA GLN A 73 6.72 13.78 -9.70
C GLN A 73 7.27 14.76 -10.73
N GLN A 74 7.72 14.27 -11.89
CA GLN A 74 8.25 15.10 -12.98
C GLN A 74 7.15 15.78 -13.79
N HIS A 75 5.98 15.14 -13.93
CA HIS A 75 4.90 15.61 -14.83
C HIS A 75 3.61 16.00 -14.09
N GLY A 76 3.47 15.62 -12.82
CA GLY A 76 2.38 16.01 -11.93
C GLY A 76 2.71 17.35 -11.28
N GLY A 77 2.14 18.41 -11.86
CA GLY A 77 2.26 19.78 -11.35
C GLY A 77 1.86 19.89 -9.87
N GLY A 78 2.59 20.74 -9.16
CA GLY A 78 2.39 21.00 -7.74
C GLY A 78 0.94 21.37 -7.41
N ALA A 79 0.29 20.53 -6.61
CA ALA A 79 -0.74 21.02 -5.72
C ALA A 79 -0.02 21.74 -4.58
N LYS A 80 -0.08 23.08 -4.62
CA LYS A 80 0.37 24.00 -3.58
C LYS A 80 0.10 23.43 -2.18
N SER A 81 1.14 23.24 -1.37
CA SER A 81 1.02 23.40 0.06
C SER A 81 0.87 24.90 0.32
N GLU A 82 -0.38 25.36 0.50
CA GLU A 82 -0.63 26.67 1.10
C GLU A 82 -0.10 26.68 2.54
N SER A 83 0.30 27.89 2.94
CA SER A 83 1.02 28.33 4.14
C SER A 83 0.67 27.68 5.47
#